data_AF-A0A8T1S2C7-F1
#
_entry.id   AF-A0A8T1S2C7-F1
#
_cell.length_a   1.000
_cell.length_b   1.000
_cell.length_c   1.000
_cell.angle_alpha   90.00
_cell.angle_beta   90.00
_cell.angle_gamma   90.00
#
_symmetry.space_group_name_H-M   'P 1'
#
loop_
_entity.id
_entity.type
_entity.pdbx_description
1 polymer ?
#
loop_
_entity_poly.entity_id
_entity_poly.type
_entity_poly.pdbx_seq_one_letter_code
_entity_poly.pdbx_strand_id
1 'polypeptide(L)'
;TVPGRTILDNLYLVRDLLELGCRDGLSFTLLSLDQEKAFNRVDHGYLLSTLQAFGFGPQFVGFLQVLYASAVCLVRLNWTLTELVSFGRGVQQGCPLSGQLYTPVIEP
;
A
#
# COMPACT_ATOMS: atom_id res chain seq x y z
N THR A 1 -10.85 -1.92 3.54
CA THR A 1 -11.65 -2.31 2.37
C THR A 1 -12.43 -1.10 1.90
N VAL A 2 -12.49 -0.86 0.59
CA VAL A 2 -13.29 0.23 0.03
C VAL A 2 -14.77 -0.18 0.09
N PRO A 3 -15.66 0.61 0.71
CA PRO A 3 -17.07 0.28 0.80
C PRO A 3 -17.67 0.04 -0.59
N GLY A 4 -18.46 -1.03 -0.73
CA GLY A 4 -19.14 -1.36 -1.99
C GLY A 4 -18.25 -1.96 -3.09
N ARG A 5 -16.98 -2.24 -2.82
CA ARG A 5 -16.09 -2.96 -3.76
C ARG A 5 -15.60 -4.29 -3.21
N THR A 6 -15.44 -5.25 -4.11
CA THR A 6 -14.90 -6.57 -3.84
C THR A 6 -13.77 -6.91 -4.80
N ILE A 7 -12.93 -7.88 -4.43
CA ILE A 7 -11.90 -8.39 -5.34
C ILE A 7 -12.49 -9.08 -6.58
N LEU A 8 -13.75 -9.55 -6.48
CA LEU A 8 -14.45 -10.19 -7.58
C LEU A 8 -14.76 -9.21 -8.71
N ASP A 9 -14.96 -7.93 -8.40
CA ASP A 9 -15.23 -6.90 -9.40
C ASP A 9 -14.08 -6.81 -10.41
N ASN A 10 -12.84 -6.80 -9.92
CA ASN A 10 -11.63 -6.78 -10.76
C ASN A 10 -11.46 -8.11 -11.53
N LEU A 11 -11.81 -9.24 -10.90
CA LEU A 11 -11.74 -10.55 -11.56
C LEU A 11 -12.70 -10.64 -12.75
N TYR A 12 -13.96 -10.23 -12.55
CA TYR A 12 -14.96 -10.21 -13.61
C TYR A 12 -14.59 -9.22 -14.72
N LEU A 13 -14.09 -8.04 -14.37
CA LEU A 13 -13.59 -7.07 -15.36
C LEU A 13 -12.51 -7.68 -16.26
N VAL A 14 -11.49 -8.30 -15.68
CA VAL A 14 -10.40 -8.92 -16.47
C VAL A 14 -10.95 -10.06 -17.33
N ARG A 15 -11.80 -10.93 -16.78
CA ARG A 15 -12.44 -12.02 -17.55
C ARG A 15 -13.21 -11.47 -18.75
N ASP A 16 -14.06 -10.47 -18.53
CA ASP A 16 -14.93 -9.94 -19.57
C ASP A 16 -14.12 -9.24 -20.68
N LEU A 17 -13.01 -8.57 -20.34
CA LEU A 17 -12.08 -7.99 -21.31
C LEU A 17 -11.39 -9.07 -22.16
N LEU A 18 -10.98 -10.19 -21.55
CA LEU A 18 -10.40 -11.33 -22.28
C LEU A 18 -11.41 -11.96 -23.23
N GLU A 19 -12.64 -12.20 -22.77
CA GLU A 19 -13.73 -12.75 -23.59
C GLU A 19 -14.06 -11.83 -24.77
N LEU A 20 -14.17 -10.52 -24.53
CA LEU A 20 -14.43 -9.53 -25.57
C LEU A 20 -13.32 -9.51 -26.63
N GLY A 21 -12.06 -9.51 -26.18
CA GLY A 21 -10.93 -9.49 -27.10
C GLY A 21 -10.86 -10.77 -27.96
N CYS A 22 -11.14 -11.93 -27.38
CA CYS A 22 -11.25 -13.19 -28.12
C CYS A 22 -12.41 -13.19 -29.12
N ARG A 23 -13.58 -12.68 -28.73
CA ARG A 23 -14.78 -12.64 -29.57
C ARG A 23 -14.62 -11.71 -30.77
N ASP A 24 -14.05 -10.54 -30.53
CA ASP A 24 -13.97 -9.46 -31.53
C ASP A 24 -12.63 -9.48 -32.30
N GLY A 25 -11.76 -10.48 -32.04
CA GLY A 25 -10.48 -10.64 -32.71
C GLY A 25 -9.48 -9.52 -32.42
N LEU A 26 -9.63 -8.85 -31.28
CA LEU A 26 -8.76 -7.75 -30.87
C LEU A 26 -7.41 -8.29 -30.39
N SER A 27 -6.32 -7.72 -30.88
CA SER A 27 -5.00 -8.00 -30.33
C SER A 27 -4.80 -7.20 -29.05
N PHE A 28 -4.62 -7.88 -27.92
CA PHE A 28 -4.33 -7.27 -26.63
C PHE A 28 -3.23 -8.03 -25.90
N THR A 29 -2.69 -7.42 -24.83
CA THR A 29 -1.69 -8.04 -23.96
C THR A 29 -2.07 -7.78 -22.52
N LEU A 30 -2.04 -8.83 -21.70
CA LEU A 30 -2.23 -8.72 -20.26
C LEU A 30 -0.87 -8.54 -19.59
N LEU A 31 -0.66 -7.39 -18.94
CA LEU A 31 0.52 -7.12 -18.14
C LEU A 31 0.15 -7.25 -16.65
N SER A 32 0.71 -8.26 -15.98
CA SER A 32 0.58 -8.44 -14.54
C SER A 32 1.79 -7.86 -13.82
N LEU A 33 1.58 -6.82 -13.02
CA LEU A 33 2.62 -6.18 -12.22
C LEU A 33 2.39 -6.50 -10.75
N ASP A 34 3.48 -6.84 -10.05
CA ASP A 34 3.48 -7.04 -8.60
C ASP A 34 4.57 -6.20 -7.94
N GLN A 35 4.32 -5.76 -6.72
CA GLN A 35 5.25 -4.93 -5.96
C GLN A 35 5.92 -5.73 -4.84
N GLU A 36 7.22 -5.96 -5.01
CA GLU A 36 8.01 -6.67 -4.02
C GLU A 36 7.97 -5.93 -2.66
N LYS A 37 7.40 -6.59 -1.64
CA LYS A 37 7.31 -6.06 -0.26
C LYS A 37 6.67 -4.67 -0.20
N ALA A 38 5.62 -4.45 -0.99
CA ALA A 38 4.79 -3.23 -1.07
C ALA A 38 4.76 -2.37 0.20
N PHE A 39 4.23 -2.92 1.31
CA PHE A 39 4.11 -2.17 2.56
C PHE A 39 5.44 -1.79 3.18
N ASN A 40 6.46 -2.64 3.11
CA ASN A 40 7.76 -2.43 3.76
C ASN A 40 8.63 -1.42 3.02
N ARG A 41 8.32 -1.13 1.75
CA ARG A 41 9.13 -0.26 0.89
C ARG A 41 8.60 1.17 0.77
N VAL A 42 7.45 1.48 1.37
CA VAL A 42 6.88 2.83 1.37
C VAL A 42 7.86 3.83 2.01
N ASP A 43 8.34 4.80 1.24
CA ASP A 43 9.12 5.89 1.80
C ASP A 43 8.23 6.83 2.62
N HIS A 44 8.66 7.19 3.83
CA HIS A 44 7.85 8.03 4.73
C HIS A 44 7.72 9.47 4.22
N GLY A 45 8.76 10.03 3.61
CA GLY A 45 8.70 11.38 3.03
C GLY A 45 7.74 11.43 1.84
N TYR A 46 7.79 10.41 0.98
CA TYR A 46 6.85 10.25 -0.12
C TYR A 46 5.41 10.10 0.39
N LEU A 47 5.15 9.21 1.35
CA LEU A 47 3.83 9.03 1.97
C LEU A 47 3.26 10.36 2.48
N LEU A 48 4.04 11.13 3.25
CA LEU A 48 3.58 12.40 3.82
C LEU A 48 3.29 13.43 2.71
N SER A 49 4.14 13.49 1.69
CA SER A 49 3.97 14.41 0.54
C SER A 49 2.73 14.06 -0.28
N THR A 50 2.49 12.77 -0.52
CA THR A 50 1.30 12.28 -1.22
C THR A 50 0.04 12.63 -0.44
N LEU A 51 0.00 12.39 0.87
CA LEU A 51 -1.17 12.76 1.69
C LEU A 51 -1.44 14.27 1.65
N GLN A 52 -0.40 15.10 1.66
CA GLN A 52 -0.56 16.55 1.48
C GLN A 52 -1.14 16.90 0.11
N ALA A 53 -0.68 16.26 -0.97
CA ALA A 53 -1.19 16.46 -2.32
C ALA A 53 -2.67 16.05 -2.47
N PHE A 54 -3.09 15.00 -1.77
CA PHE A 54 -4.51 14.58 -1.68
C PHE A 54 -5.38 15.51 -0.81
N GLY A 55 -4.80 16.53 -0.19
CA GLY A 55 -5.54 17.51 0.62
C GLY A 55 -5.81 17.07 2.05
N PHE A 56 -5.08 16.08 2.59
CA PHE A 56 -5.18 15.74 4.01
C PHE A 56 -4.70 16.90 4.88
N GLY A 57 -5.46 17.19 5.95
CA GLY A 57 -5.19 18.33 6.82
C GLY A 57 -3.83 18.23 7.54
N PRO A 58 -3.18 19.37 7.83
CA PRO A 58 -1.83 19.40 8.41
C PRO A 58 -1.74 18.72 9.78
N GLN A 59 -2.84 18.70 10.54
CA GLN A 59 -2.90 18.01 11.83
C GLN A 59 -2.76 16.49 11.67
N PHE A 60 -3.49 15.89 10.71
CA PHE A 60 -3.43 14.46 10.46
C PHE A 60 -2.05 14.05 9.94
N VAL A 61 -1.51 14.81 8.98
CA VAL A 61 -0.15 14.57 8.45
C VAL A 61 0.90 14.73 9.55
N GLY A 62 0.74 15.71 10.45
CA GLY A 62 1.61 15.90 11.61
C GLY A 62 1.62 14.70 12.57
N PHE A 63 0.47 14.08 12.83
CA PHE A 63 0.42 12.86 13.64
C PHE A 63 1.18 11.70 13.00
N LEU A 64 1.04 11.51 11.68
CA LEU A 64 1.79 10.48 10.96
C LEU A 64 3.29 10.79 10.95
N GLN A 65 3.67 12.05 10.80
CA GLN A 65 5.07 12.46 10.86
C GLN A 65 5.68 12.09 12.22
N VAL A 66 4.98 12.35 13.33
CA VAL A 66 5.45 11.94 14.67
C VAL A 66 5.51 10.42 14.80
N LEU A 67 4.51 9.71 14.29
CA LEU A 67 4.45 8.24 14.35
C LEU A 67 5.65 7.59 13.63
N TYR A 68 6.07 8.14 12.50
CA TYR A 68 7.14 7.59 11.67
C TYR A 68 8.53 8.17 11.96
N ALA A 69 8.65 9.38 12.53
CA ALA A 69 9.94 10.06 12.75
C ALA A 69 10.90 9.33 13.69
N SER A 70 10.41 8.49 14.59
CA SER A 70 11.24 7.77 15.58
C SER A 70 10.83 6.30 15.71
N ALA A 71 10.29 5.74 14.62
CA ALA A 71 9.81 4.38 14.65
C ALA A 71 10.98 3.38 14.79
N VAL A 72 10.91 2.59 15.85
CA VAL A 72 11.84 1.50 16.17
C VAL A 72 11.07 0.21 16.32
N CYS A 73 11.69 -0.91 15.95
CA CYS A 73 11.12 -2.23 16.14
C CYS A 73 12.09 -3.15 16.88
N LEU A 74 11.52 -4.13 17.55
CA LEU A 74 12.22 -5.28 18.12
C LEU A 74 11.74 -6.50 17.36
N VAL A 75 12.67 -7.36 16.95
CA VAL A 75 12.34 -8.63 16.33
C VAL A 75 12.36 -9.69 17.42
N ARG A 76 11.28 -10.47 17.53
CA ARG A 76 11.25 -11.63 18.42
C ARG A 76 11.75 -12.85 17.67
N LEU A 77 12.91 -13.37 18.09
CA LEU A 77 13.49 -14.61 17.58
C LEU A 77 13.35 -15.67 18.67
N ASN A 78 12.50 -16.68 18.44
CA ASN A 78 12.10 -17.64 19.47
C ASN A 78 11.52 -16.93 20.72
N TRP A 79 12.21 -17.05 21.86
CA TRP A 79 11.81 -16.48 23.15
C TRP A 79 12.65 -15.24 23.53
N THR A 80 13.52 -14.77 22.65
CA THR A 80 14.36 -13.58 22.88
C THR A 80 14.00 -12.45 21.93
N LEU A 81 14.18 -11.23 22.41
CA LEU A 81 14.05 -10.01 21.62
C LEU A 81 15.43 -9.56 21.14
N THR A 82 15.51 -9.02 19.93
CA THR A 82 16.71 -8.33 19.43
C THR A 82 16.92 -7.00 20.15
N GLU A 83 18.03 -6.33 19.83
CA GLU A 83 18.17 -4.90 20.09
C GLU A 83 17.17 -4.06 19.26
N LEU A 84 17.00 -2.79 19.65
CA LEU A 84 16.15 -1.84 18.95
C LEU A 84 16.71 -1.56 17.56
N VAL A 85 15.91 -1.79 16.53
CA VAL A 85 16.24 -1.51 15.15
C VAL A 85 15.39 -0.34 14.68
N SER A 86 16.04 0.73 14.20
CA SER A 86 15.34 1.83 13.54
C SER A 86 14.95 1.42 12.12
N PHE A 87 13.78 1.87 11.66
CA PHE A 87 13.37 1.69 10.27
C PHE A 87 12.90 3.00 9.67
N GLY A 88 13.54 3.42 8.57
CA GLY A 88 13.23 4.67 7.87
C GLY A 88 12.25 4.52 6.71
N ARG A 89 11.65 3.35 6.55
CA ARG A 89 10.67 3.07 5.49
C ARG A 89 9.69 1.99 5.91
N GLY A 90 8.55 2.02 5.26
CA GLY A 90 7.49 1.03 5.35
C GLY A 90 6.37 1.43 6.29
N VAL A 91 5.19 0.92 6.00
CA VAL A 91 4.04 0.93 6.89
C VAL A 91 3.90 -0.46 7.52
N GLN A 92 3.53 -0.52 8.80
CA GLN A 92 3.57 -1.76 9.56
C GLN A 92 2.48 -2.74 9.10
N GLN A 93 2.85 -3.92 8.62
CA GLN A 93 1.87 -4.97 8.32
C GLN A 93 1.13 -5.37 9.60
N GLY A 94 -0.19 -5.55 9.51
CA GLY A 94 -1.05 -5.83 10.66
C GLY A 94 -1.57 -4.58 11.39
N CYS A 95 -1.07 -3.38 11.07
CA CYS A 95 -1.72 -2.15 11.50
C CYS A 95 -2.98 -1.90 10.65
N PRO A 96 -4.16 -1.64 11.28
CA PRO A 96 -5.40 -1.36 10.55
C PRO A 96 -5.30 -0.19 9.56
N LEU A 97 -4.41 0.77 9.86
CA LEU A 97 -4.22 1.99 9.07
C LEU A 97 -3.33 1.76 7.83
N SER A 98 -2.46 0.75 7.85
CA SER A 98 -1.45 0.55 6.79
C SER A 98 -2.05 0.35 5.40
N GLY A 99 -3.18 -0.36 5.31
CA GLY A 99 -3.89 -0.52 4.03
C GLY A 99 -4.40 0.82 3.47
N GLN A 100 -4.91 1.69 4.35
CA GLN A 100 -5.46 3.00 3.95
C GLN A 100 -4.36 4.00 3.58
N LEU A 101 -3.20 3.95 4.25
CA LEU A 101 -2.05 4.77 3.91
C LEU A 101 -1.39 4.33 2.61
N TYR A 102 -1.44 3.03 2.31
CA TYR A 102 -0.85 2.49 1.09
C TYR A 102 -1.64 2.85 -0.18
N THR A 103 -2.97 2.91 -0.11
CA THR A 103 -3.84 3.23 -1.26
C THR A 103 -3.44 4.52 -2.00
N PRO A 104 -3.33 5.70 -1.35
CA PRO A 104 -2.91 6.92 -2.06
C PRO A 104 -1.45 6.87 -2.49
N VAL A 105 -0.59 6.05 -1.85
CA VAL A 105 0.81 5.92 -2.25
C VAL A 105 0.96 5.16 -3.57
N ILE A 106 0.13 4.15 -3.81
CA ILE A 106 0.20 3.37 -5.06
C ILE A 106 -0.56 4.04 -6.23
N GLU A 107 -1.56 4.84 -5.91
CA GLU A 107 -2.29 5.66 -6.88
C GLU A 107 -2.17 7.13 -6.46
N PRO A 108 -0.99 7.75 -6.64
CA PRO A 108 -0.69 9.11 -6.19
C PRO A 108 -1.35 10.22 -7.03
#